data_AF-A0A8T4DRZ1-F1
#
_entry.id   AF-A0A8T4DRZ1-F1
#
_cell.length_a   1.000
_cell.length_b   1.000
_cell.length_c   1.000
_cell.angle_alpha   90.00
_cell.angle_beta   90.00
_cell.angle_gamma   90.00
#
_symmetry.space_group_name_H-M   'P 1'
#
loop_
_entity.id
_entity.type
_entity.pdbx_description
1 polymer ?
#
loop_
_entity_poly.entity_id
_entity_poly.type
_entity_poly.pdbx_seq_one_letter_code
_entity_poly.pdbx_strand_id
1 'polypeptide(L)'
;PSSHGYGFLQPSSTYHRFITGLTGEKMSSSKPESAIFLTDTPQEAKKKIMNAKTGGAVSLEEQKKTGGKPDECMVYELFLYHLIEDDDELKGIFESCKKGELMCGMCKKRAAELMEHLLLDLQEKRKKAADQVQEVLRKYYS
;
A
#
# COMPACT_ATOMS: atom_id res chain seq x y z
N PRO A 1 -42.60 14.38 -1.27
CA PRO A 1 -41.27 15.01 -1.39
C PRO A 1 -41.13 15.65 -2.78
N SER A 2 -41.17 16.97 -2.82
CA SER A 2 -41.20 17.79 -4.03
C SER A 2 -39.90 17.65 -4.82
N SER A 3 -40.02 17.00 -5.98
CA SER A 3 -38.94 16.77 -6.94
C SER A 3 -38.48 18.07 -7.61
N HIS A 4 -37.59 18.81 -6.97
CA HIS A 4 -36.85 19.90 -7.62
C HIS A 4 -35.53 19.37 -8.18
N GLY A 5 -35.60 18.52 -9.23
CA GLY A 5 -34.45 17.90 -9.90
C GLY A 5 -34.86 16.83 -10.93
N TYR A 6 -33.89 16.21 -11.60
CA TYR A 6 -34.06 15.23 -12.71
C TYR A 6 -34.79 13.91 -12.36
N GLY A 7 -35.33 13.75 -11.14
CA GLY A 7 -36.05 12.54 -10.73
C GLY A 7 -35.17 11.32 -10.40
N PHE A 8 -33.85 11.48 -10.36
CA PHE A 8 -32.93 10.41 -9.92
C PHE A 8 -32.89 10.25 -8.40
N LEU A 9 -32.65 9.02 -7.94
CA LEU A 9 -32.25 8.75 -6.56
C LEU A 9 -30.81 9.25 -6.36
N GLN A 10 -30.58 9.99 -5.27
CA GLN A 10 -29.23 10.43 -4.92
C GLN A 10 -28.37 9.21 -4.55
N PRO A 11 -27.14 9.09 -5.08
CA PRO A 11 -26.24 8.01 -4.70
C PRO A 11 -25.73 8.19 -3.28
N SER A 12 -25.52 7.09 -2.57
CA SER A 12 -24.74 7.08 -1.33
C SER A 12 -23.24 7.17 -1.63
N SER A 13 -22.44 7.62 -0.66
CA SER A 13 -20.99 7.73 -0.78
C SER A 13 -20.26 7.21 0.46
N THR A 14 -19.07 6.66 0.23
CA THR A 14 -18.08 6.31 1.27
C THR A 14 -16.79 7.05 0.98
N TYR A 15 -16.12 7.53 2.02
CA TYR A 15 -14.85 8.25 1.91
C TYR A 15 -13.75 7.45 2.58
N HIS A 16 -12.62 7.32 1.91
CA HIS A 16 -11.44 6.64 2.42
C HIS A 16 -10.29 7.64 2.52
N ARG A 17 -9.36 7.38 3.45
CA ARG A 17 -8.10 8.11 3.50
C ARG A 17 -7.27 7.75 2.28
N PHE A 18 -6.65 8.73 1.64
CA PHE A 18 -5.68 8.45 0.58
C PHE A 18 -4.42 7.84 1.18
N ILE A 19 -3.90 6.83 0.48
CA ILE A 19 -2.61 6.22 0.78
C ILE A 19 -1.51 7.16 0.26
N THR A 20 -0.50 7.39 1.08
CA THR A 20 0.65 8.22 0.70
C THR A 20 1.57 7.45 -0.24
N GLY A 21 2.19 8.14 -1.20
CA GLY A 21 3.22 7.56 -2.04
C GLY A 21 4.49 7.26 -1.26
N LEU A 22 5.32 6.35 -1.79
CA LEU A 22 6.52 5.86 -1.12
C LEU A 22 7.55 6.94 -0.78
N THR A 23 7.51 8.08 -1.48
CA THR A 23 8.39 9.23 -1.23
C THR A 23 7.84 10.19 -0.16
N GLY A 24 6.64 9.95 0.35
CA GLY A 24 5.92 10.84 1.28
C GLY A 24 5.04 11.89 0.59
N GLU A 25 5.05 11.95 -0.74
CA GLU A 25 4.13 12.77 -1.55
C GLU A 25 2.97 11.92 -2.10
N LYS A 26 2.08 12.50 -2.91
CA LYS A 26 1.05 11.73 -3.62
C LYS A 26 1.69 10.75 -4.61
N MET A 27 1.08 9.57 -4.74
CA MET A 27 1.40 8.63 -5.82
C MET A 27 1.15 9.27 -7.19
N SER A 28 2.09 9.06 -8.12
CA SER A 28 2.00 9.58 -9.49
C SER A 28 2.58 8.60 -10.51
N SER A 29 1.88 8.40 -11.62
CA SER A 29 2.39 7.64 -12.77
C SER A 29 3.59 8.30 -13.44
N SER A 30 3.70 9.63 -13.38
CA SER A 30 4.85 10.37 -13.92
C SER A 30 6.08 10.36 -13.01
N LYS A 31 5.93 9.89 -11.75
CA LYS A 31 6.99 9.67 -10.77
C LYS A 31 6.98 8.21 -10.34
N PRO A 32 7.46 7.26 -11.16
CA PRO A 32 7.29 5.83 -10.92
C PRO A 32 7.83 5.31 -9.58
N GLU A 33 8.80 6.00 -8.99
CA GLU A 33 9.36 5.73 -7.67
C GLU A 33 8.41 6.05 -6.51
N SER A 34 7.37 6.86 -6.76
CA SER A 34 6.36 7.22 -5.76
C SER A 34 5.32 6.12 -5.51
N ALA A 35 5.22 5.11 -6.38
CA ALA A 35 4.16 4.10 -6.34
C ALA A 35 4.65 2.71 -6.75
N ILE A 36 4.02 1.68 -6.19
CA ILE A 36 4.18 0.30 -6.65
C ILE A 36 3.04 0.03 -7.62
N PHE A 37 3.36 -0.23 -8.88
CA PHE A 37 2.36 -0.59 -9.87
C PHE A 37 2.07 -2.09 -9.76
N LEU A 38 0.82 -2.50 -10.01
CA LEU A 38 0.46 -3.91 -10.05
C LEU A 38 1.14 -4.68 -11.20
N THR A 39 1.81 -3.95 -12.10
CA THR A 39 2.59 -4.48 -13.21
C THR A 39 4.09 -4.45 -12.96
N ASP A 40 4.53 -3.92 -11.82
CA ASP A 40 5.95 -3.98 -11.44
C ASP A 40 6.35 -5.45 -11.27
N THR A 41 7.61 -5.73 -11.60
CA THR A 41 8.26 -6.97 -11.20
C THR A 41 8.52 -6.96 -9.69
N PRO A 42 8.60 -8.14 -9.04
CA PRO A 42 9.00 -8.22 -7.63
C PRO A 42 10.30 -7.48 -7.33
N GLN A 43 11.27 -7.52 -8.25
CA GLN A 43 12.56 -6.83 -8.12
C GLN A 43 12.41 -5.31 -8.14
N GLU A 44 11.56 -4.76 -9.01
CA GLU A 44 11.26 -3.32 -9.06
C GLU A 44 10.53 -2.87 -7.79
N ALA A 45 9.50 -3.61 -7.37
CA ALA A 45 8.75 -3.31 -6.15
C ALA A 45 9.65 -3.35 -4.91
N LYS A 46 10.50 -4.38 -4.78
CA LYS A 46 11.52 -4.46 -3.73
C LYS A 46 12.44 -3.26 -3.75
N LYS A 47 12.97 -2.86 -4.91
CA LYS A 47 13.83 -1.68 -5.03
C LYS A 47 13.10 -0.41 -4.57
N LYS A 48 11.83 -0.22 -4.93
CA LYS A 48 11.03 0.93 -4.51
C LYS A 48 10.78 0.92 -3.00
N ILE A 49 10.38 -0.20 -2.41
CA ILE A 49 10.15 -0.36 -0.96
C ILE A 49 11.43 -0.09 -0.17
N MET A 50 12.57 -0.61 -0.62
CA MET A 50 13.85 -0.38 0.04
C MET A 50 14.24 1.11 0.06
N ASN A 51 13.79 1.89 -0.93
CA ASN A 51 14.01 3.34 -1.02
C ASN A 51 12.88 4.19 -0.42
N ALA A 52 11.79 3.58 0.08
CA ALA A 52 10.65 4.31 0.62
C ALA A 52 11.03 5.16 1.84
N LYS A 53 10.36 6.31 1.98
CA LYS A 53 10.45 7.17 3.15
C LYS A 53 9.93 6.44 4.38
N THR A 54 10.66 6.54 5.48
CA THR A 54 10.31 5.95 6.77
C THR A 54 10.24 7.02 7.84
N GLY A 55 9.47 6.78 8.90
CA GLY A 55 9.51 7.60 10.12
C GLY A 55 10.59 7.17 11.13
N GLY A 56 11.58 6.38 10.71
CA GLY A 56 12.70 5.99 11.58
C GLY A 56 13.70 7.12 11.83
N ALA A 57 14.52 6.95 12.84
CA ALA A 57 15.60 7.87 13.19
C ALA A 57 16.75 7.87 12.17
N VAL A 58 17.62 8.88 12.27
CA VAL A 58 18.77 9.09 11.37
C VAL A 58 19.86 8.03 11.49
N SER A 59 19.95 7.34 12.63
CA SER A 59 20.94 6.29 12.88
C SER A 59 20.31 5.10 13.61
N LEU A 60 20.98 3.95 13.55
CA LEU A 60 20.56 2.74 14.25
C LEU A 60 20.60 2.90 15.77
N GLU A 61 21.61 3.60 16.28
CA GLU A 61 21.73 3.90 17.72
C GLU A 61 20.59 4.78 18.21
N GLU A 62 20.27 5.83 17.44
CA GLU A 62 19.16 6.72 17.78
C GLU A 62 17.82 5.99 17.69
N GLN A 63 17.61 5.17 16.65
CA GLN A 63 16.40 4.34 16.52
C GLN A 63 16.22 3.43 17.74
N LYS A 64 17.29 2.81 18.25
CA LYS A 64 17.21 1.96 19.45
C LYS A 64 16.92 2.75 20.73
N LYS A 65 17.36 4.01 20.79
CA LYS A 65 17.20 4.86 21.97
C LYS A 65 15.84 5.56 22.03
N THR A 66 15.37 6.08 20.90
CA THR A 66 14.19 6.95 20.84
C THR A 66 13.03 6.36 20.03
N GLY A 67 13.25 5.24 19.36
CA GLY A 67 12.24 4.59 18.52
C GLY A 67 11.98 5.31 17.20
N GLY A 68 11.04 4.78 16.44
CA GLY A 68 10.54 5.38 15.20
C GLY A 68 9.14 5.96 15.35
N LYS A 69 8.71 6.67 14.31
CA LYS A 69 7.38 7.25 14.14
C LYS A 69 6.61 6.48 13.07
N PRO A 70 5.96 5.35 13.41
CA PRO A 70 5.22 4.55 12.44
C PRO A 70 4.08 5.32 11.75
N ASP A 71 3.48 6.31 12.41
CA ASP A 71 2.43 7.19 11.84
C ASP A 71 2.92 8.04 10.65
N GLU A 72 4.24 8.26 10.54
CA GLU A 72 4.90 9.00 9.46
C GLU A 72 5.63 8.08 8.46
N CYS A 73 5.39 6.77 8.52
CA CYS A 73 6.16 5.75 7.80
C CYS A 73 5.38 5.11 6.64
N MET A 74 5.88 5.26 5.41
CA MET A 74 5.22 4.70 4.22
C MET A 74 5.27 3.18 4.19
N VAL A 75 6.30 2.58 4.81
CA VAL A 75 6.42 1.12 4.92
C VAL A 75 5.36 0.57 5.87
N TYR A 76 5.09 1.25 6.99
CA TYR A 76 4.00 0.87 7.89
C TYR A 76 2.63 1.07 7.21
N GLU A 77 2.49 2.11 6.40
CA GLU A 77 1.28 2.34 5.60
C GLU A 77 1.02 1.20 4.61
N LEU A 78 2.06 0.65 3.96
CA LEU A 78 1.91 -0.55 3.12
C LEU A 78 1.38 -1.76 3.91
N PHE A 79 1.88 -1.97 5.13
CA PHE A 79 1.37 -3.03 6.01
C PHE A 79 -0.11 -2.84 6.30
N LEU A 80 -0.47 -1.65 6.77
CA LEU A 80 -1.82 -1.29 7.19
C LEU A 80 -2.86 -1.45 6.07
N TYR A 81 -2.52 -1.10 4.83
CA TYR A 81 -3.51 -1.09 3.74
C TYR A 81 -3.51 -2.35 2.87
N HIS A 82 -2.38 -3.05 2.75
CA HIS A 82 -2.22 -4.03 1.68
C HIS A 82 -1.56 -5.36 2.06
N LEU A 83 -0.72 -5.40 3.10
CA LEU A 83 0.17 -6.55 3.30
C LEU A 83 -0.13 -7.37 4.56
N ILE A 84 -0.81 -6.82 5.55
CA ILE A 84 -1.13 -7.51 6.80
C ILE A 84 -2.60 -7.27 7.14
N GLU A 85 -3.37 -8.36 7.28
CA GLU A 85 -4.78 -8.33 7.69
C GLU A 85 -4.98 -8.49 9.20
N ASP A 86 -3.98 -9.01 9.92
CA ASP A 86 -4.04 -9.21 11.37
C ASP A 86 -3.70 -7.93 12.13
N ASP A 87 -4.70 -7.36 12.82
CA ASP A 87 -4.59 -6.15 13.62
C ASP A 87 -3.60 -6.29 14.79
N ASP A 88 -3.48 -7.47 15.40
CA ASP A 88 -2.54 -7.70 16.51
C ASP A 88 -1.09 -7.71 15.99
N GLU A 89 -0.88 -8.25 14.79
CA GLU A 89 0.42 -8.18 14.10
C GLU A 89 0.80 -6.73 13.78
N LEU A 90 -0.13 -5.94 13.22
CA LEU A 90 0.08 -4.52 12.95
C LEU A 90 0.44 -3.74 14.21
N LYS A 91 -0.31 -3.97 15.30
CA LYS A 91 -0.06 -3.37 16.60
C LYS A 91 1.31 -3.76 17.15
N GLY A 92 1.71 -5.01 17.00
CA GLY A 92 3.04 -5.49 17.39
C GLY A 92 4.17 -4.77 16.63
N ILE A 93 4.02 -4.60 15.32
CA ILE A 93 4.97 -3.85 14.49
C ILE A 93 5.05 -2.39 14.92
N PHE A 94 3.90 -1.76 15.15
CA PHE A 94 3.79 -0.36 15.58
C PHE A 94 4.52 -0.13 16.91
N GLU A 95 4.23 -0.95 17.92
CA GLU A 95 4.85 -0.84 19.25
C GLU A 95 6.35 -1.15 19.21
N SER A 96 6.76 -2.19 18.49
CA SER A 96 8.18 -2.54 18.34
C SER A 96 8.97 -1.43 17.64
N CYS A 97 8.36 -0.74 16.67
CA CYS A 97 8.95 0.43 16.02
C CYS A 97 9.11 1.59 17.01
N LYS A 98 8.06 1.93 17.77
CA LYS A 98 8.09 3.03 18.76
C LYS A 98 9.04 2.78 19.93
N LYS A 99 9.29 1.52 20.27
CA LYS A 99 10.26 1.13 21.32
C LYS A 99 11.71 1.03 20.81
N GLY A 100 11.93 1.16 19.50
CA GLY A 100 13.28 1.02 18.93
C GLY A 100 13.74 -0.44 18.83
N GLU A 101 12.82 -1.40 18.94
CA GLU A 101 13.10 -2.84 18.84
C GLU A 101 13.11 -3.30 17.38
N LEU A 102 12.34 -2.64 16.51
CA LEU A 102 12.27 -2.92 15.07
C LEU A 102 13.03 -1.89 14.24
N MET A 103 14.01 -2.36 13.46
CA MET A 103 14.81 -1.52 12.56
C MET A 103 14.16 -1.35 11.18
N CYS A 104 14.24 -0.14 10.61
CA CYS A 104 13.67 0.18 9.29
C CYS A 104 14.12 -0.78 8.18
N GLY A 105 15.38 -1.22 8.20
CA GLY A 105 15.90 -2.17 7.21
C GLY A 105 15.21 -3.53 7.27
N MET A 106 14.92 -4.04 8.47
CA MET A 106 14.19 -5.30 8.67
C MET A 106 12.73 -5.15 8.27
N CYS A 107 12.13 -4.03 8.69
CA CYS A 107 10.76 -3.64 8.35
C CYS A 107 10.55 -3.58 6.81
N LYS A 108 11.47 -2.94 6.08
CA LYS A 108 11.46 -2.86 4.62
C LYS A 108 11.63 -4.22 3.93
N LYS A 109 12.51 -5.09 4.45
CA LYS A 109 12.69 -6.44 3.89
C LYS A 109 11.41 -7.26 3.99
N ARG A 110 10.76 -7.25 5.16
CA ARG A 110 9.47 -7.92 5.36
C ARG A 110 8.40 -7.38 4.41
N ALA A 111 8.29 -6.06 4.27
CA ALA A 111 7.34 -5.45 3.33
C ALA A 111 7.63 -5.87 1.88
N ALA A 112 8.89 -5.96 1.48
CA ALA A 112 9.26 -6.40 0.15
C ALA A 112 8.93 -7.88 -0.10
N GLU A 113 9.11 -8.75 0.89
CA GLU A 113 8.74 -10.17 0.81
C GLU A 113 7.23 -10.36 0.66
N LEU A 114 6.43 -9.69 1.51
CA LEU A 114 4.97 -9.73 1.40
C LEU A 114 4.46 -9.15 0.08
N MET A 115 5.07 -8.05 -0.38
CA MET A 115 4.72 -7.44 -1.67
C MET A 115 5.07 -8.34 -2.86
N GLU A 116 6.20 -9.06 -2.80
CA GLU A 116 6.55 -10.05 -3.81
C GLU A 116 5.47 -11.14 -3.92
N HIS A 117 5.03 -11.70 -2.80
CA HIS A 117 3.94 -12.67 -2.78
C HIS A 117 2.64 -12.10 -3.37
N LEU A 118 2.26 -10.89 -2.97
CA LEU A 118 1.07 -10.21 -3.48
C LEU A 118 1.13 -9.99 -4.99
N LEU A 119 2.25 -9.50 -5.52
CA LEU A 119 2.41 -9.21 -6.94
C LEU A 119 2.40 -10.49 -7.79
N LEU A 120 3.04 -11.57 -7.31
CA LEU A 120 3.04 -12.86 -8.03
C LEU A 120 1.62 -13.44 -8.12
N ASP A 121 0.86 -13.42 -7.02
CA ASP A 121 -0.54 -13.83 -7.01
C ASP A 121 -1.40 -12.97 -7.95
N LEU A 122 -1.25 -11.65 -7.91
CA LEU A 122 -1.96 -10.74 -8.80
C LEU A 122 -1.60 -10.95 -10.27
N GLN A 123 -0.34 -11.22 -10.59
CA GLN A 123 0.09 -11.53 -11.95
C GLN A 123 -0.56 -12.82 -12.47
N GLU A 124 -0.68 -13.86 -11.64
CA GLU A 124 -1.39 -15.08 -12.00
C GLU A 124 -2.88 -14.83 -12.23
N LYS A 125 -3.54 -14.13 -11.30
CA LYS A 125 -4.96 -13.75 -11.40
C LYS A 125 -5.22 -12.92 -12.65
N ARG A 126 -4.35 -11.95 -12.97
CA ARG A 126 -4.46 -11.11 -14.16
C ARG A 126 -4.39 -11.91 -15.45
N LYS A 127 -3.50 -12.91 -15.54
CA LYS A 127 -3.41 -13.81 -16.71
C LYS A 127 -4.70 -14.59 -16.91
N LYS A 128 -5.25 -15.18 -15.84
CA LYS A 128 -6.53 -15.92 -15.89
C LYS A 128 -7.72 -15.02 -16.26
N ALA A 129 -7.71 -13.78 -15.80
CA ALA A 129 -8.78 -12.82 -16.06
C ALA A 129 -8.78 -12.28 -17.51
N ALA A 130 -7.65 -12.33 -18.23
CA ALA A 130 -7.52 -11.73 -19.56
C ALA A 130 -8.58 -12.23 -20.55
N ASP A 131 -8.87 -13.54 -20.52
CA ASP A 131 -9.85 -14.17 -21.41
C ASP A 131 -11.30 -13.80 -21.05
N GLN A 132 -11.54 -13.43 -19.78
CA GLN A 132 -12.86 -13.05 -19.27
C GLN A 132 -13.21 -11.59 -19.56
N VAL A 133 -12.21 -10.73 -19.80
CA VAL A 133 -12.43 -9.29 -20.01
C VAL A 133 -13.39 -9.06 -21.19
N GLN A 134 -13.18 -9.75 -22.31
CA GLN A 134 -14.03 -9.61 -23.50
C GLN A 134 -15.46 -10.10 -23.27
N GLU A 135 -15.62 -11.14 -22.46
CA GLU A 135 -16.95 -11.64 -22.07
C GLU A 135 -17.69 -10.62 -21.20
N VAL A 136 -17.02 -10.07 -20.18
CA VAL A 136 -17.58 -9.03 -19.31
C VAL A 136 -17.96 -7.79 -20.13
N LEU A 137 -17.07 -7.30 -21.01
CA LEU A 137 -17.36 -6.11 -21.82
C LEU A 137 -18.55 -6.33 -22.75
N ARG A 138 -18.65 -7.48 -23.42
CA ARG A 138 -19.83 -7.81 -24.24
C ARG A 138 -21.11 -7.82 -23.41
N LYS A 139 -21.13 -8.47 -22.26
CA LYS A 139 -22.33 -8.58 -21.42
C LYS A 139 -22.97 -7.23 -21.05
N TYR A 140 -22.16 -6.18 -20.88
CA TYR A 140 -22.63 -4.87 -20.40
C TYR A 140 -22.67 -3.77 -21.47
N TYR A 141 -21.97 -3.96 -22.61
CA TYR A 141 -21.85 -2.92 -23.65
C TYR A 141 -22.29 -3.37 -25.05
N SER A 142 -22.75 -4.60 -25.25
CA SER A 142 -23.47 -5.04 -26.46
C SER A 142 -24.92 -5.39 -26.15
#